data_AF-A0A0R2H1F1-F1
#
_entry.id   AF-A0A0R2H1F1-F1
#
_cell.length_a   1.000
_cell.length_b   1.000
_cell.length_c   1.000
_cell.angle_alpha   90.00
_cell.angle_beta   90.00
_cell.angle_gamma   90.00
#
_symmetry.space_group_name_H-M   'P 1'
#
loop_
_entity.id
_entity.type
_entity.pdbx_description
1 polymer ?
#
loop_
_entity_poly.entity_id
_entity_poly.type
_entity_poly.pdbx_seq_one_letter_code
_entity_poly.pdbx_strand_id
1 'polypeptide(L)' 'MDYAKARATFAAAADAERAVPMAHYLRDQFVFFGLSAARRRDLVRPWLRTAKHAPEVGIY' A
#
# COMPACT_ATOMS: atom_id res chain seq x y z
N MET A 1 5.13 8.64 -5.00
CA MET A 1 3.78 8.82 -4.43
C MET A 1 3.95 9.49 -3.08
N ASP A 2 3.16 10.52 -2.79
CA ASP A 2 3.13 11.14 -1.46
C ASP A 2 2.40 10.26 -0.43
N TYR A 3 2.84 10.32 0.83
CA TYR A 3 2.32 9.53 1.94
C TYR A 3 0.81 9.68 2.12
N ALA A 4 0.28 10.90 2.02
CA ALA A 4 -1.15 11.16 2.20
C ALA A 4 -1.99 10.40 1.15
N LYS A 5 -1.54 10.41 -0.11
CA LYS A 5 -2.21 9.71 -1.22
C LYS A 5 -2.12 8.20 -1.09
N ALA A 6 -0.99 7.69 -0.61
CA ALA A 6 -0.79 6.28 -0.29
C ALA A 6 -1.80 5.80 0.76
N ARG A 7 -1.85 6.52 1.88
CA ARG A 7 -2.71 6.22 3.02
C ARG A 7 -4.18 6.26 2.62
N ALA A 8 -4.62 7.27 1.89
CA ALA A 8 -6.00 7.39 1.42
C ALA A 8 -6.41 6.22 0.52
N THR A 9 -5.52 5.82 -0.41
CA THR A 9 -5.82 4.73 -1.34
C THR A 9 -5.92 3.38 -0.63
N PHE A 10 -5.00 3.09 0.31
CA PHE A 10 -5.06 1.86 1.08
C PHE A 10 -6.23 1.84 2.07
N ALA A 11 -6.57 2.99 2.68
CA ALA A 11 -7.73 3.10 3.56
C ALA A 11 -9.05 2.89 2.82
N ALA A 12 -9.20 3.44 1.61
CA ALA A 12 -10.40 3.26 0.80
C ALA A 12 -10.61 1.80 0.34
N ALA A 13 -9.54 1.02 0.25
CA ALA A 13 -9.57 -0.39 -0.12
C ALA A 13 -9.53 -1.34 1.09
N ALA A 14 -9.56 -0.81 2.32
CA ALA A 14 -9.31 -1.59 3.53
C ALA A 14 -10.37 -2.68 3.77
N ASP A 15 -9.93 -3.76 4.39
CA ASP A 15 -10.75 -4.91 4.75
C ASP A 15 -10.60 -5.17 6.25
N ALA A 16 -11.61 -4.77 7.02
CA ALA A 16 -11.57 -4.86 8.47
C ALA A 16 -11.59 -6.31 8.97
N GLU A 17 -12.31 -7.20 8.29
CA GLU A 17 -12.41 -8.62 8.66
C GLU A 17 -11.05 -9.31 8.52
N ARG A 18 -10.29 -8.97 7.46
CA ARG A 18 -8.94 -9.50 7.27
C ARG A 18 -7.88 -8.81 8.09
N ALA A 19 -8.10 -7.56 8.50
CA ALA A 19 -7.14 -6.79 9.28
C ALA A 19 -6.89 -7.43 10.66
N VAL A 20 -7.94 -7.94 11.31
CA VAL A 20 -7.88 -8.56 12.64
C VAL A 20 -6.94 -9.77 12.69
N PRO A 21 -7.10 -10.83 11.86
CA PRO A 21 -6.19 -11.96 11.89
C PRO A 21 -4.76 -11.59 11.46
N MET A 22 -4.58 -10.56 10.62
CA MET A 22 -3.25 -10.08 10.24
C MET A 22 -2.53 -9.37 11.40
N ALA A 23 -3.24 -8.57 12.19
CA ALA A 23 -2.70 -7.98 13.41
C ALA A 23 -2.33 -9.07 14.43
N HIS A 24 -3.25 -10.01 14.68
CA HIS A 24 -3.01 -11.11 15.62
C HIS A 24 -1.82 -11.98 15.23
N TYR A 25 -1.62 -12.26 13.94
CA TYR A 25 -0.44 -13.00 13.46
C TYR A 25 0.88 -12.37 13.92
N LEU A 26 0.92 -11.04 14.04
CA LEU A 26 2.07 -10.29 14.52
C LEU A 26 1.92 -9.83 15.97
N ARG A 27 1.13 -10.57 16.77
CA ARG A 27 0.86 -10.31 18.20
C ARG A 27 0.36 -8.90 18.46
N ASP A 28 -0.47 -8.39 17.54
CA ASP A 28 -1.14 -7.09 17.64
C ASP A 28 -0.19 -5.89 17.74
N GLN A 29 1.07 -6.06 17.30
CA GLN A 29 2.10 -5.01 17.32
C GLN A 29 1.90 -3.94 16.24
N PHE A 30 1.07 -4.21 15.23
CA PHE A 30 0.85 -3.33 14.09
C PHE A 30 -0.62 -3.28 13.69
N VAL A 31 -1.04 -2.09 13.24
CA VAL A 31 -2.35 -1.87 12.64
C VAL A 31 -2.28 -2.19 11.15
N PHE A 32 -3.24 -2.99 10.66
CA PHE A 32 -3.31 -3.41 9.26
C PHE A 32 -4.54 -2.86 8.56
N PHE A 33 -4.42 -2.60 7.26
CA PHE A 33 -5.54 -2.34 6.35
C PHE A 33 -6.23 -3.62 5.85
N GLY A 34 -5.79 -4.82 6.27
CA GLY A 34 -6.34 -6.11 5.79
C GLY A 34 -6.00 -6.48 4.34
N LEU A 35 -5.09 -5.75 3.71
CA LEU A 35 -4.74 -5.93 2.29
C LEU A 35 -3.67 -7.02 2.10
N SER A 36 -4.00 -8.01 1.27
CA SER A 36 -3.03 -9.05 0.86
C SER A 36 -1.89 -8.46 0.02
N ALA A 37 -0.76 -9.17 -0.05
CA ALA A 37 0.37 -8.75 -0.88
C ALA A 37 0.00 -8.61 -2.38
N ALA A 38 -0.93 -9.42 -2.90
CA ALA A 38 -1.43 -9.27 -4.27
C ALA A 38 -2.26 -7.98 -4.43
N ARG A 39 -3.25 -7.77 -3.54
CA ARG A 39 -4.12 -6.60 -3.56
C ARG A 39 -3.33 -5.29 -3.42
N ARG A 40 -2.33 -5.26 -2.53
CA ARG A 40 -1.41 -4.10 -2.39
C ARG A 40 -0.64 -3.83 -3.68
N ARG A 41 -0.14 -4.87 -4.35
CA ARG A 41 0.59 -4.71 -5.62
C ARG A 41 -0.30 -4.12 -6.70
N ASP A 42 -1.56 -4.56 -6.80
CA ASP A 42 -2.50 -4.02 -7.79
C ASP A 42 -2.82 -2.54 -7.56
N LEU A 43 -2.99 -2.13 -6.29
CA LEU A 43 -3.20 -0.72 -5.94
C LEU A 43 -1.99 0.16 -6.27
N VAL A 44 -0.78 -0.39 -6.13
CA VAL A 44 0.47 0.34 -6.36
C VAL A 44 0.89 0.37 -7.83
N ARG A 45 0.46 -0.62 -8.63
CA ARG A 45 0.86 -0.83 -10.03
C ARG A 45 0.65 0.39 -10.94
N PRO A 46 -0.48 1.12 -10.87
CA PRO A 46 -0.68 2.32 -11.66
C PRO A 46 0.38 3.39 -11.39
N TRP A 47 0.76 3.58 -10.12
CA TRP A 47 1.76 4.59 -9.74
C TRP A 47 3.17 4.21 -10.20
N LEU A 48 3.54 2.93 -10.11
CA LEU A 48 4.83 2.46 -10.61
C LEU A 48 4.94 2.62 -12.12
N ARG A 49 3.86 2.38 -12.87
CA ARG A 49 3.82 2.63 -14.31
C ARG A 49 4.01 4.11 -14.63
N THR A 50 3.34 5.01 -13.90
CA THR A 50 3.53 6.46 -14.07
C THR A 50 4.96 6.89 -13.73
N ALA A 51 5.55 6.34 -12.66
CA ALA A 51 6.93 6.65 -12.26
C ALA A 51 7.97 6.16 -13.29
N LYS A 52 7.72 5.05 -13.98
CA LYS A 52 8.60 4.52 -15.04
C LYS A 52 8.67 5.44 -16.28
N HIS A 53 7.71 6.35 -16.44
CA HIS A 53 7.69 7.35 -17.51
C HIS A 53 8.12 8.74 -17.03
N ALA A 54 8.48 8.89 -15.76
CA ALA A 54 9.11 10.12 -15.29
C ALA A 54 10.55 10.18 -15.82
N PRO A 55 11.03 11.34 -16.31
CA PRO A 55 12.42 11.48 -16.72
C PRO A 55 13.33 11.09 -15.55
N GLU A 56 14.37 10.31 -15.82
CA GLU A 56 15.35 9.93 -14.81
C GLU A 56 15.92 11.21 -14.20
N VAL A 57 15.72 11.38 -12.89
CA VAL A 57 16.42 12.42 -12.14
C VAL A 57 17.84 11.89 -11.96
N GLY A 58 18.72 12.22 -12.91
CA GLY A 58 20.15 11.97 -12.80
C GLY A 58 20.68 12.66 -11.54
N ILE A 59 21.12 11.88 -10.57
CA ILE A 59 21.80 12.38 -9.38
C ILE A 59 23.26 12.59 -9.80
N TYR A 60 23.68 13.85 -9.91
CA TYR A 60 25.08 14.27 -10.10
C TYR A 60 25.89 14.09 -8.82
#